data_AF-A0A165H4R8-F1
#
_entry.id   AF-A0A165H4R8-F1
#
_cell.length_a   1.000
_cell.length_b   1.000
_cell.length_c   1.000
_cell.angle_alpha   90.00
_cell.angle_beta   90.00
_cell.angle_gamma   90.00
#
_symmetry.space_group_name_H-M   'P 1'
#
loop_
_entity.id
_entity.type
_entity.pdbx_description
1 polymer ?
#
loop_
_entity_poly.entity_id
_entity_poly.type
_entity_poly.pdbx_seq_one_letter_code
_entity_poly.pdbx_strand_id
1 'polypeptide(L)'
;TLSFDLDGRTVMTATITERDIGYLDGRTIVGHGAHAAQTPISLERWHYRFGHRDPDAIVRMSKNGAVTGLKITGGMSPGICKPCLVGKQSRSPIPRGPARQRDQPLALVHWDLKGPLPRSREGFYYWALGLDD
;
A
#
# COMPACT_ATOMS: atom_id res chain seq x y z
N THR A 1 -2.17 34.04 0.02
CA THR A 1 -3.54 33.72 -0.43
C THR A 1 -3.48 33.17 -1.84
N LEU A 2 -4.12 32.03 -2.09
CA LEU A 2 -4.29 31.43 -3.42
C LEU A 2 -5.65 31.83 -3.99
N SER A 3 -5.73 32.03 -5.30
CA SER A 3 -6.98 32.33 -6.01
C SER A 3 -7.32 31.21 -6.97
N PHE A 4 -8.59 30.84 -7.03
CA PHE A 4 -9.12 29.84 -7.95
C PHE A 4 -10.08 30.54 -8.91
N ASP A 5 -9.70 30.55 -10.19
CA ASP A 5 -10.45 31.25 -11.24
C ASP A 5 -11.18 30.25 -12.13
N LEU A 6 -12.43 30.56 -12.48
CA LEU A 6 -13.22 29.85 -13.49
C LEU A 6 -13.72 30.89 -14.50
N ASP A 7 -13.47 30.65 -15.79
CA ASP A 7 -13.83 31.56 -16.89
C ASP A 7 -13.36 33.01 -16.69
N GLY A 8 -12.15 33.16 -16.14
CA GLY A 8 -11.52 34.47 -15.88
C GLY A 8 -12.10 35.24 -14.68
N ARG A 9 -12.95 34.59 -13.86
CA ARG A 9 -13.48 35.16 -12.61
C ARG A 9 -13.02 34.34 -11.43
N THR A 10 -12.52 35.02 -10.39
CA THR A 10 -12.20 34.38 -9.12
C THR A 10 -13.47 33.86 -8.47
N VAL A 11 -13.57 32.55 -8.34
CA VAL A 11 -14.71 31.87 -7.71
C VAL A 11 -14.48 31.59 -6.24
N MET A 12 -13.22 31.51 -5.81
CA MET A 12 -12.83 31.21 -4.44
C MET A 12 -11.39 31.63 -4.18
N THR A 13 -11.07 31.96 -2.92
CA THR A 13 -9.69 32.16 -2.47
C THR A 13 -9.35 31.16 -1.36
N ALA A 14 -8.07 30.99 -1.06
CA ALA A 14 -7.62 30.23 0.10
C ALA A 14 -6.50 30.94 0.84
N THR A 15 -6.58 30.95 2.16
CA THR A 15 -5.58 31.51 3.06
C THR A 15 -4.77 30.40 3.70
N ILE A 16 -3.45 30.49 3.58
CA ILE A 16 -2.51 29.56 4.22
C ILE A 16 -1.99 30.25 5.48
N THR A 17 -2.13 29.60 6.62
CA THR A 17 -1.62 30.08 7.90
C THR A 17 -0.14 29.77 8.06
N GLU A 18 0.51 30.36 9.06
CA GLU A 18 1.91 30.10 9.44
C GLU A 18 2.20 28.64 9.85
N ARG A 19 1.14 27.82 10.04
CA ARG A 19 1.26 26.39 10.38
C ARG A 19 1.00 25.47 9.18
N ASP A 20 1.09 25.98 7.96
CA ASP A 20 0.80 25.25 6.71
C ASP A 20 -0.63 24.68 6.64
N ILE A 21 -1.56 25.23 7.41
CA ILE A 21 -2.99 24.89 7.31
C ILE A 21 -3.64 25.85 6.31
N GLY A 22 -4.21 25.29 5.25
CA GLY A 22 -4.99 26.01 4.24
C GLY A 22 -6.47 26.07 4.58
N TYR A 23 -7.04 27.27 4.59
CA TYR A 23 -8.47 27.54 4.69
C TYR A 23 -9.01 27.98 3.33
N LEU A 24 -10.16 27.44 2.92
CA LEU A 24 -10.90 27.94 1.76
C LEU A 24 -11.78 29.10 2.20
N ASP A 25 -11.48 30.29 1.68
CA ASP A 25 -12.18 31.52 1.98
C ASP A 25 -13.40 31.62 1.06
N GLY A 26 -14.55 31.23 1.60
CA GLY A 26 -15.80 31.23 0.86
C GLY A 26 -17.00 30.96 1.76
N ARG A 27 -18.20 31.21 1.24
CA ARG A 27 -19.46 30.88 1.92
C ARG A 27 -20.09 29.69 1.23
N THR A 28 -20.32 28.60 1.96
CA THR A 28 -21.05 27.44 1.44
C THR A 28 -22.47 27.88 1.09
N ILE A 29 -22.81 27.91 -0.20
CA ILE A 29 -24.17 28.12 -0.64
C ILE A 29 -24.89 26.79 -0.45
N VAL A 30 -25.74 26.71 0.58
CA VAL A 30 -26.59 25.54 0.82
C VAL A 30 -27.76 25.58 -0.17
N GLY A 31 -27.47 25.33 -1.45
CA GLY A 31 -28.49 25.09 -2.45
C GLY A 31 -29.25 23.81 -2.11
N HIS A 32 -30.58 23.85 -2.20
CA HIS A 32 -31.44 22.68 -1.99
C HIS A 32 -30.94 21.51 -2.83
N GLY A 33 -30.48 20.46 -2.14
CA GLY A 33 -29.93 19.26 -2.76
C GLY A 33 -28.58 19.52 -3.38
N ALA A 34 -27.50 19.24 -2.64
CA ALA A 34 -26.30 18.78 -3.31
C ALA A 34 -26.71 17.57 -4.15
N HIS A 35 -26.87 17.75 -5.46
CA HIS A 35 -26.80 16.64 -6.38
C HIS A 35 -25.38 16.11 -6.23
N ALA A 36 -25.17 15.24 -5.24
CA ALA A 36 -24.01 14.37 -5.23
C ALA A 36 -24.05 13.72 -6.59
N ALA A 37 -23.14 14.12 -7.47
CA ALA A 37 -23.04 13.53 -8.78
C ALA A 37 -23.04 12.02 -8.53
N GLN A 38 -24.09 11.33 -8.96
CA GLN A 38 -24.18 9.88 -8.87
C GLN A 38 -23.26 9.30 -9.94
N THR A 39 -22.02 9.79 -9.98
CA THR A 39 -20.99 9.25 -10.85
C THR A 39 -20.86 7.79 -10.44
N PRO A 40 -20.98 6.86 -11.41
CA PRO A 40 -20.86 5.46 -11.10
C PRO A 40 -19.58 5.18 -10.29
N ILE A 41 -19.72 4.56 -9.12
CA ILE A 41 -18.58 4.21 -8.27
C ILE A 41 -18.22 2.78 -8.62
N SER A 42 -17.07 2.60 -9.27
CA SER A 42 -16.55 1.29 -9.63
C SER A 42 -16.09 0.52 -8.39
N LEU A 43 -15.94 -0.79 -8.53
CA LEU A 43 -15.34 -1.62 -7.50
C LEU A 43 -13.92 -1.16 -7.15
N GLU A 44 -13.16 -0.68 -8.12
CA GLU A 44 -11.82 -0.10 -7.91
C GLU A 44 -11.85 1.11 -6.95
N ARG A 45 -12.80 2.04 -7.14
CA ARG A 45 -12.93 3.19 -6.23
C ARG A 45 -13.29 2.77 -4.81
N TRP A 46 -14.18 1.77 -4.68
CA TRP A 46 -14.48 1.20 -3.36
C TRP A 46 -13.27 0.49 -2.75
N HIS A 47 -12.48 -0.24 -3.56
CA HIS A 47 -11.23 -0.84 -3.13
C HIS A 47 -10.28 0.18 -2.49
N TYR A 48 -10.09 1.34 -3.10
CA TYR A 48 -9.27 2.41 -2.51
C TYR A 48 -9.89 3.01 -1.23
N ARG A 49 -11.19 3.30 -1.25
CA ARG A 49 -11.89 3.89 -0.08
C ARG A 49 -11.88 2.99 1.16
N PHE A 50 -11.89 1.68 0.95
CA PHE A 50 -11.78 0.69 2.02
C PHE A 50 -10.33 0.33 2.38
N GLY A 51 -9.35 1.17 2.00
CA GLY A 51 -7.95 0.95 2.36
C GLY A 51 -7.36 -0.28 1.69
N HIS A 52 -7.59 -0.41 0.38
CA HIS A 52 -7.10 -1.53 -0.43
C HIS A 52 -7.66 -2.89 -0.02
N ARG A 53 -8.91 -2.93 0.46
CA ARG A 53 -9.58 -4.18 0.85
C ARG A 53 -9.78 -5.09 -0.35
N ASP A 54 -9.66 -6.39 -0.13
CA ASP A 54 -9.99 -7.42 -1.10
C ASP A 54 -11.30 -7.12 -1.86
N PRO A 55 -11.29 -7.05 -3.20
CA PRO A 55 -12.47 -6.71 -3.99
C PRO A 55 -13.65 -7.65 -3.76
N ASP A 56 -13.42 -8.96 -3.57
CA ASP A 56 -14.49 -9.93 -3.33
C ASP A 56 -15.17 -9.69 -1.97
N ALA A 57 -14.40 -9.31 -0.96
CA ALA A 57 -14.95 -8.89 0.32
C ALA A 57 -15.87 -7.66 0.18
N ILE A 58 -15.50 -6.67 -0.64
CA ILE A 58 -16.33 -5.49 -0.92
C ILE A 58 -17.61 -5.89 -1.65
N VAL A 59 -17.52 -6.78 -2.65
CA VAL A 59 -18.67 -7.32 -3.35
C VAL A 59 -19.61 -8.04 -2.38
N ARG A 60 -19.07 -8.86 -1.47
CA ARG A 60 -19.85 -9.56 -0.44
C ARG A 60 -20.52 -8.56 0.52
N MET A 61 -19.83 -7.52 0.95
CA MET A 61 -20.40 -6.47 1.81
C MET A 61 -21.56 -5.74 1.12
N SER A 62 -21.43 -5.45 -0.17
CA SER A 62 -22.51 -4.83 -0.96
C SER A 62 -23.72 -5.77 -1.09
N LYS A 63 -23.49 -7.04 -1.48
CA LYS A 63 -24.55 -8.05 -1.63
C LYS A 63 -25.31 -8.33 -0.35
N ASN A 64 -24.61 -8.35 0.79
CA ASN A 64 -25.20 -8.65 2.09
C ASN A 64 -25.82 -7.41 2.77
N GLY A 65 -25.78 -6.23 2.13
CA GLY A 65 -26.24 -4.99 2.74
C GLY A 65 -25.47 -4.61 4.02
N ALA A 66 -24.22 -5.06 4.16
CA ALA A 66 -23.44 -4.91 5.39
C ALA A 66 -22.95 -3.47 5.62
N VAL A 67 -22.99 -2.61 4.59
CA VAL A 67 -22.61 -1.19 4.67
C VAL A 67 -23.65 -0.32 3.99
N THR A 68 -24.20 0.63 4.74
CA THR A 68 -25.12 1.63 4.21
C THR A 68 -24.44 2.50 3.15
N GLY A 69 -25.07 2.62 1.98
CA GLY A 69 -24.57 3.46 0.88
C GLY A 69 -23.53 2.80 -0.03
N LEU A 70 -23.13 1.55 0.23
CA LEU A 70 -22.23 0.79 -0.64
C LEU A 70 -22.97 0.27 -1.89
N LYS A 71 -22.99 1.08 -2.94
CA LYS A 71 -23.50 0.70 -4.28
C LYS A 71 -22.35 0.69 -5.29
N ILE A 72 -22.15 -0.46 -5.96
CA ILE A 72 -21.18 -0.62 -7.04
C ILE A 72 -21.91 -0.42 -8.37
N THR A 73 -21.56 0.62 -9.12
CA THR A 73 -22.29 1.03 -10.34
C THR A 73 -21.38 1.26 -11.55
N GLY A 74 -20.07 1.41 -11.35
CA GLY A 74 -19.09 1.73 -12.42
C GLY A 74 -18.29 0.55 -12.96
N GLY A 75 -18.72 -0.69 -12.71
CA GLY A 75 -18.03 -1.91 -13.14
C GLY A 75 -17.51 -2.77 -11.99
N MET A 76 -17.45 -4.09 -12.25
CA MET A 76 -17.12 -5.14 -11.28
C MET A 76 -15.65 -5.60 -11.34
N SER A 77 -14.87 -5.13 -12.31
CA SER A 77 -13.44 -5.43 -12.35
C SER A 77 -12.67 -4.34 -11.62
N PRO A 78 -11.91 -4.67 -10.56
CA PRO A 78 -11.06 -3.71 -9.86
C PRO A 78 -9.75 -3.45 -10.62
N GLY A 79 -9.46 -4.20 -11.70
CA GLY A 79 -8.15 -4.20 -12.35
C GLY A 79 -7.02 -4.68 -11.43
N ILE A 80 -5.77 -4.46 -11.87
CA ILE A 80 -4.59 -4.72 -11.03
C ILE A 80 -4.30 -3.49 -10.19
N CYS A 81 -4.45 -3.61 -8.88
CA CYS A 81 -4.01 -2.57 -7.94
C CYS A 81 -2.49 -2.68 -7.70
N LYS A 82 -1.69 -1.80 -8.32
CA LYS A 82 -0.22 -1.78 -8.16
C LYS A 82 0.23 -1.68 -6.69
N PRO A 83 -0.37 -0.81 -5.83
CA PRO A 83 -0.04 -0.78 -4.41
C PRO A 83 -0.27 -2.13 -3.70
N CYS A 84 -1.37 -2.83 -4.00
CA CYS A 84 -1.62 -4.16 -3.45
C CYS A 84 -0.60 -5.17 -3.93
N LEU A 85 -0.24 -5.15 -5.21
CA LEU A 85 0.74 -6.08 -5.77
C LEU A 85 2.07 -5.98 -5.02
N VAL A 86 2.55 -4.77 -4.78
CA VAL A 86 3.81 -4.53 -4.06
C VAL A 86 3.67 -4.83 -2.56
N GLY A 87 2.56 -4.41 -1.94
CA GLY A 87 2.37 -4.51 -0.49
C GLY A 87 1.83 -5.85 0.03
N LYS A 88 1.24 -6.68 -0.85
CA LYS A 88 0.59 -7.96 -0.49
C LYS A 88 1.11 -9.15 -1.32
N GLN A 89 2.25 -9.01 -1.99
CA GLN A 89 2.86 -10.13 -2.69
C GLN A 89 3.11 -11.30 -1.73
N SER A 90 2.55 -12.46 -2.06
CA SER A 90 2.90 -13.71 -1.39
C SER A 90 4.19 -14.24 -2.00
N ARG A 91 5.13 -14.70 -1.16
CA ARG A 91 6.31 -15.42 -1.63
C ARG A 91 5.87 -16.75 -2.25
N SER A 92 6.24 -17.00 -3.50
CA SER A 92 6.05 -18.33 -4.12
C SER A 92 6.77 -19.41 -3.28
N PRO A 93 6.26 -20.65 -3.25
CA PRO A 93 6.97 -21.75 -2.61
C PRO A 93 8.40 -21.82 -3.12
N ILE A 94 9.38 -21.90 -2.21
CA ILE A 94 10.77 -22.14 -2.59
C ILE A 94 10.82 -23.59 -3.08
N PRO A 95 11.26 -23.85 -4.33
CA PRO A 95 11.46 -25.22 -4.79
C PRO A 95 12.40 -25.95 -3.84
N ARG A 96 11.94 -27.07 -3.27
CA ARG A 96 12.82 -27.98 -2.54
C ARG A 96 13.50 -28.85 -3.57
N GLY A 97 14.79 -28.62 -3.79
CA GLY A 97 15.61 -29.53 -4.59
C GLY A 97 15.76 -30.89 -3.89
N PRO A 98 16.21 -31.94 -4.60
CA PRO A 98 16.64 -33.16 -3.93
C PRO A 98 17.69 -32.81 -2.87
N ALA A 99 17.64 -33.49 -1.72
CA ALA A 99 18.72 -33.40 -0.75
C ALA A 99 20.00 -33.78 -1.47
N ARG A 100 20.98 -32.87 -1.54
CA ARG A 100 22.26 -33.14 -2.17
C ARG A 100 22.91 -34.24 -1.32
N GLN A 101 23.04 -35.44 -1.86
CA GLN A 101 23.80 -36.50 -1.21
C GLN A 101 25.27 -36.07 -1.23
N ARG A 102 25.89 -35.99 -0.04
CA ARG A 102 27.24 -35.46 0.15
C ARG A 102 28.15 -36.66 0.38
N ASP A 103 28.71 -37.17 -0.71
CA ASP A 103 29.38 -38.48 -0.70
C ASP A 103 30.86 -38.40 -0.30
N GLN A 104 31.39 -37.19 -0.04
CA GLN A 104 32.80 -36.95 0.32
C GLN A 104 32.93 -35.79 1.32
N PRO A 105 33.92 -35.83 2.24
CA PRO A 105 34.24 -34.69 3.10
C PRO A 105 34.51 -33.42 2.28
N LEU A 106 34.10 -32.26 2.81
CA LEU A 106 34.26 -30.94 2.16
C LEU A 106 33.52 -30.80 0.82
N ALA A 107 32.54 -31.67 0.51
CA ALA A 107 31.76 -31.58 -0.72
C ALA A 107 30.92 -30.30 -0.81
N LEU A 108 30.56 -29.69 0.33
CA LEU A 108 29.93 -28.37 0.39
C LEU A 108 30.11 -27.74 1.78
N VAL A 109 30.93 -26.70 1.87
CA VAL A 109 31.11 -25.95 3.12
C VAL A 109 30.25 -24.69 3.11
N HIS A 110 29.36 -24.56 4.09
CA HIS A 110 28.61 -23.35 4.36
C HIS A 110 29.45 -22.40 5.21
N TRP A 111 29.68 -21.19 4.70
CA TRP A 111 30.37 -20.14 5.44
C TRP A 111 29.39 -19.04 5.86
N ASP A 112 29.51 -18.61 7.11
CA ASP A 112 28.80 -17.43 7.62
C ASP A 112 29.78 -16.48 8.31
N LEU A 113 29.49 -15.18 8.27
CA LEU A 113 30.28 -14.14 8.90
C LEU A 113 29.41 -13.36 9.88
N LYS A 114 29.72 -13.50 11.17
CA LYS A 114 29.06 -12.73 12.21
C LYS A 114 29.87 -11.50 12.56
N GLY A 115 29.23 -10.33 12.50
CA GLY A 115 29.78 -9.09 13.03
C GLY A 115 29.16 -7.84 12.40
N PRO A 116 29.61 -6.65 12.82
CA PRO A 116 30.67 -6.43 13.80
C PRO A 116 30.26 -6.77 15.24
N LEU A 117 31.16 -7.38 15.99
CA LEU A 117 31.06 -7.70 17.41
C LEU A 117 31.93 -6.73 18.23
N PRO A 118 31.77 -6.68 19.58
CA PRO A 118 32.74 -6.02 20.43
C PRO A 118 34.16 -6.49 20.11
N ARG A 119 35.11 -5.55 20.07
CA ARG A 119 36.49 -5.80 19.69
C ARG A 119 37.08 -6.90 20.57
N SER A 120 37.64 -7.95 19.96
CA SER A 120 38.39 -8.98 20.68
C SER A 120 39.66 -8.39 21.31
N ARG A 121 40.32 -9.13 22.21
CA ARG A 121 41.56 -8.70 22.85
C ARG A 121 42.67 -8.45 21.82
N GLU A 122 42.67 -9.20 20.73
CA GLU A 122 43.62 -9.16 19.62
C GLU A 122 43.21 -8.14 18.54
N GLY A 123 42.03 -7.53 18.68
CA GLY A 123 41.58 -6.44 17.83
C GLY A 123 40.63 -6.82 16.70
N PHE A 124 40.10 -8.04 16.67
CA PHE A 124 39.15 -8.49 15.63
C PHE A 124 37.71 -8.09 15.97
N TYR A 125 36.90 -7.91 14.92
CA TYR A 125 35.48 -7.53 15.03
C TYR A 125 34.51 -8.56 14.43
N TYR A 126 35.04 -9.58 13.74
CA TYR A 126 34.24 -10.53 13.00
C TYR A 126 34.64 -11.94 13.35
N TRP A 127 33.67 -12.84 13.33
CA TRP A 127 33.86 -14.28 13.45
C TRP A 127 33.31 -14.94 12.20
N ALA A 128 34.17 -15.65 11.47
CA ALA A 128 33.79 -16.54 10.38
C ALA A 128 33.57 -17.98 10.87
N LEU A 129 32.44 -18.58 10.51
CA LEU A 129 32.11 -19.99 10.78
C LEU A 129 32.06 -20.75 9.46
N GLY A 130 32.80 -21.85 9.36
CA GLY A 130 32.69 -22.81 8.27
C GLY A 130 32.09 -24.13 8.78
N LEU A 131 30.99 -24.57 8.18
CA LEU A 131 30.32 -25.84 8.48
C LEU A 131 30.37 -26.74 7.25
N ASP A 132 30.94 -27.93 7.40
CA ASP A 132 30.83 -29.00 6.41
C ASP A 132 29.57 -29.82 6.73
N ASP A 133 28.58 -29.86 5.83
CA ASP A 133 27.43 -30.80 6.00
C ASP A 133 27.66 -32.18 5.37
#